data_AF-A0A519LV59-F1
#
_entry.id   AF-A0A519LV59-F1
#
_cell.length_a   1.000
_cell.length_b   1.000
_cell.length_c   1.000
_cell.angle_alpha   90.00
_cell.angle_beta   90.00
_cell.angle_gamma   90.00
#
_symmetry.space_group_name_H-M   'P 1'
#
loop_
_entity.id
_entity.type
_entity.pdbx_description
1 polymer ?
#
loop_
_entity_poly.entity_id
_entity_poly.type
_entity_poly.pdbx_seq_one_letter_code
_entity_poly.pdbx_strand_id
1 'polypeptide(L)'
;MAKLTKNNKQEQSLTHNEKAYKYLEEHLPYTYVDLTVDWLVKKGHKSPNKALIRNVRNQTILRNDILLALVEVATENKNSIARINSLVSETST
;
A
#
# COMPACT_ATOMS: atom_id res chain seq x y z
N MET A 1 -32.79 -12.79 -37.40
CA MET A 1 -32.17 -11.59 -36.79
C MET A 1 -31.01 -12.05 -35.93
N ALA A 2 -29.79 -11.62 -36.24
CA ALA A 2 -28.59 -12.03 -35.51
C ALA A 2 -28.56 -11.39 -34.11
N LYS A 3 -28.37 -12.23 -33.08
CA LYS A 3 -28.15 -11.83 -31.68
C LYS A 3 -26.81 -11.10 -31.57
N LEU A 4 -26.82 -9.87 -31.04
CA LEU A 4 -25.62 -9.16 -30.60
C LEU A 4 -25.54 -9.22 -29.07
N THR A 5 -25.03 -10.32 -28.53
CA THR A 5 -24.56 -10.35 -27.13
C THR A 5 -23.23 -9.61 -27.06
N LYS A 6 -23.27 -8.30 -26.77
CA LYS A 6 -22.08 -7.55 -26.38
C LYS A 6 -21.64 -8.06 -25.00
N ASN A 7 -20.68 -8.98 -24.99
CA ASN A 7 -19.92 -9.32 -23.79
C ASN A 7 -19.00 -8.13 -23.46
N ASN A 8 -19.59 -7.09 -22.87
CA ASN A 8 -18.83 -6.02 -22.24
C ASN A 8 -18.25 -6.62 -20.95
N LYS A 9 -17.11 -7.29 -21.04
CA LYS A 9 -16.22 -7.44 -19.88
C LYS A 9 -15.72 -6.03 -19.56
N GLN A 10 -16.55 -5.25 -18.87
CA GLN A 10 -16.08 -4.08 -18.16
C GLN A 10 -15.05 -4.63 -17.17
N GLU A 11 -13.76 -4.41 -17.44
CA GLU A 11 -12.75 -4.50 -16.40
C GLU A 11 -13.26 -3.63 -15.26
N GLN A 12 -13.71 -4.26 -14.18
CA GLN A 12 -14.20 -3.55 -13.01
C GLN A 12 -13.03 -2.72 -12.50
N SER A 13 -13.09 -1.41 -12.74
CA SER A 13 -12.09 -0.47 -12.24
C SER A 13 -12.08 -0.60 -10.72
N LEU A 14 -10.98 -1.12 -10.18
CA LEU A 14 -10.81 -1.29 -8.74
C LEU A 14 -11.05 0.04 -8.04
N THR A 15 -11.80 0.00 -6.94
CA THR A 15 -12.01 1.14 -6.05
C THR A 15 -10.66 1.62 -5.50
N HIS A 16 -10.60 2.89 -5.06
CA HIS A 16 -9.36 3.47 -4.52
C HIS A 16 -8.74 2.62 -3.39
N ASN A 17 -9.58 2.04 -2.53
CA ASN A 17 -9.13 1.19 -1.44
C ASN A 17 -8.56 -0.15 -1.93
N GLU A 18 -9.18 -0.77 -2.93
CA GLU A 18 -8.67 -2.02 -3.51
C GLU A 18 -7.33 -1.81 -4.21
N LYS A 19 -7.16 -0.68 -4.91
CA LYS A 19 -5.86 -0.29 -5.49
C LYS A 19 -4.79 -0.11 -4.43
N ALA A 20 -5.12 0.55 -3.32
CA ALA A 20 -4.20 0.69 -2.19
C ALA A 20 -3.82 -0.68 -1.64
N TYR A 21 -4.79 -1.55 -1.36
CA TYR A 21 -4.50 -2.89 -0.83
C TYR A 21 -3.63 -3.74 -1.74
N LYS A 22 -3.88 -3.71 -3.06
CA LYS A 22 -3.03 -4.39 -4.03
C LYS A 22 -1.60 -3.85 -4.02
N TYR A 23 -1.44 -2.52 -3.99
CA TYR A 23 -0.12 -1.88 -3.90
C TYR A 23 0.63 -2.29 -2.62
N LEU A 24 -0.08 -2.38 -1.49
CA LEU A 24 0.51 -2.83 -0.23
C LEU A 24 0.98 -4.28 -0.31
N GLU A 25 0.23 -5.18 -0.94
CA GLU A 25 0.65 -6.58 -1.10
C GLU A 25 1.98 -6.71 -1.87
N GLU A 26 2.26 -5.80 -2.79
CA GLU A 26 3.47 -5.84 -3.63
C GLU A 26 4.69 -5.17 -2.98
N HIS A 27 4.49 -4.18 -2.10
CA HIS A 27 5.56 -3.26 -1.70
C HIS A 27 5.70 -3.05 -0.20
N LEU A 28 4.79 -3.56 0.62
CA LEU A 28 4.82 -3.36 2.07
C LEU A 28 5.93 -4.23 2.71
N PRO A 29 6.89 -3.65 3.44
CA PRO A 29 7.97 -4.42 4.07
C PRO A 29 7.47 -5.21 5.28
N TYR A 30 8.17 -6.26 5.70
CA TYR A 30 7.80 -7.06 6.88
C TYR A 30 7.68 -6.21 8.17
N THR A 31 8.53 -5.20 8.32
CA THR A 31 8.57 -4.29 9.47
C THR A 31 7.54 -3.16 9.39
N TYR A 32 6.59 -3.21 8.45
CA TYR A 32 5.67 -2.11 8.17
C TYR A 32 4.89 -1.61 9.39
N VAL A 33 4.57 -2.48 10.35
CA VAL A 33 3.76 -2.10 11.50
C VAL A 33 4.47 -1.03 12.32
N ASP A 34 5.76 -1.21 12.59
CA ASP A 34 6.54 -0.26 13.38
C ASP A 34 6.81 1.01 12.57
N LEU A 35 7.15 0.88 11.28
CA LEU A 35 7.34 2.02 10.38
C LEU A 35 6.08 2.88 10.24
N THR A 36 4.90 2.25 10.22
CA THR A 36 3.60 2.94 10.13
C THR A 36 3.28 3.67 11.43
N VAL A 37 3.59 3.07 12.59
CA VAL A 37 3.48 3.77 13.89
C VAL A 37 4.36 5.01 13.89
N ASP A 38 5.62 4.88 13.49
CA ASP A 38 6.57 5.99 13.46
C ASP A 38 6.11 7.10 12.51
N TRP A 39 5.59 6.73 11.34
CA TRP A 39 5.05 7.68 10.38
C TRP A 39 3.86 8.46 10.95
N LEU A 40 2.91 7.77 11.60
CA LEU A 40 1.73 8.39 12.20
C LEU A 40 2.11 9.31 13.37
N VAL A 41 3.06 8.89 14.21
CA VAL A 41 3.58 9.72 15.31
C VAL A 41 4.29 10.97 14.77
N LYS A 42 5.11 10.85 13.71
CA LYS A 42 5.75 12.00 13.05
C LYS A 42 4.73 13.00 12.48
N LYS A 43 3.54 12.55 12.10
CA LYS A 43 2.44 13.39 11.62
C LYS A 43 1.58 13.99 12.75
N GLY A 44 1.95 13.76 14.01
CA GLY A 44 1.27 14.33 15.17
C GLY A 44 0.12 13.49 15.70
N HIS A 45 -0.09 12.27 15.19
CA HIS A 45 -1.08 11.37 15.76
C HIS A 45 -0.54 10.69 17.02
N LYS A 46 -1.44 10.39 17.97
CA LYS A 46 -1.11 9.51 19.10
C LYS A 46 -0.76 8.13 18.56
N SER A 47 0.28 7.50 19.12
CA SER A 47 0.74 6.16 18.73
C SER A 47 -0.44 5.19 18.65
N PRO A 48 -0.81 4.72 17.44
CA PRO A 48 -1.94 3.81 17.29
C PRO A 48 -1.57 2.42 17.81
N ASN A 49 -2.59 1.64 18.18
CA ASN A 49 -2.38 0.24 18.55
C ASN A 49 -1.94 -0.57 17.33
N LYS A 50 -0.84 -1.31 17.44
CA LYS A 50 -0.30 -2.18 16.38
C LYS A 50 -1.34 -3.15 15.81
N ALA A 51 -2.28 -3.62 16.63
CA ALA A 51 -3.37 -4.48 16.18
C ALA A 51 -4.31 -3.77 15.17
N LEU A 52 -4.54 -2.46 15.33
CA LEU A 52 -5.37 -1.68 14.40
C LEU A 52 -4.71 -1.58 13.01
N ILE A 53 -3.39 -1.40 12.98
CA ILE A 53 -2.62 -1.31 11.74
C ILE A 53 -2.69 -2.63 10.96
N ARG A 54 -2.46 -3.76 11.64
CA ARG A 54 -2.54 -5.09 11.03
C ARG A 54 -3.94 -5.41 10.50
N ASN A 55 -4.96 -4.88 11.16
CA ASN A 55 -6.35 -5.15 10.83
C ASN A 55 -7.06 -3.95 10.15
N VAL A 56 -6.32 -3.11 9.43
CA VAL A 56 -6.82 -1.85 8.82
C VAL A 56 -8.04 -2.07 7.94
N ARG A 57 -8.13 -3.22 7.26
CA ARG A 57 -9.25 -3.57 6.36
C ARG A 57 -10.60 -3.61 7.07
N ASN A 58 -10.58 -3.98 8.35
CA ASN A 58 -11.77 -4.14 9.19
C ASN A 58 -12.00 -2.95 10.13
N GLN A 59 -11.19 -1.88 10.03
CA GLN A 59 -11.35 -0.70 10.89
C GLN A 59 -12.36 0.28 10.29
N THR A 60 -13.14 0.90 11.17
CA THR A 60 -14.04 2.02 10.85
C THR A 60 -13.40 3.36 11.21
N ILE A 61 -12.65 3.41 12.32
CA ILE A 61 -12.01 4.62 12.83
C ILE A 61 -10.56 4.69 12.32
N LEU A 62 -10.14 5.87 11.85
CA LEU A 62 -8.78 6.15 11.35
C LEU A 62 -8.32 5.28 10.16
N ARG A 63 -9.23 4.54 9.52
CA ARG A 63 -8.90 3.63 8.40
C ARG A 63 -8.13 4.33 7.30
N ASN A 64 -8.59 5.51 6.88
CA ASN A 64 -7.97 6.25 5.77
C ASN A 64 -6.57 6.75 6.13
N ASP A 65 -6.38 7.25 7.35
CA ASP A 65 -5.08 7.74 7.81
C ASP A 65 -4.06 6.60 7.93
N ILE A 66 -4.48 5.44 8.46
CA ILE A 66 -3.65 4.24 8.52
C ILE A 66 -3.35 3.73 7.10
N LEU A 67 -4.35 3.72 6.21
CA LEU A 67 -4.16 3.28 4.83
C LEU A 67 -3.20 4.19 4.06
N LEU A 68 -3.30 5.50 4.27
CA LEU A 68 -2.36 6.48 3.73
C LEU A 68 -0.95 6.22 4.26
N ALA A 69 -0.78 6.08 5.57
CA ALA A 69 0.51 5.80 6.18
C ALA A 69 1.15 4.50 5.65
N LEU A 70 0.34 3.45 5.48
CA LEU A 70 0.80 2.18 4.90
C LEU A 70 1.29 2.34 3.45
N VAL A 71 0.58 3.14 2.64
CA VAL A 71 0.97 3.39 1.24
C VAL A 71 2.28 4.19 1.18
N GLU A 72 2.46 5.17 2.07
CA GLU A 72 3.72 5.94 2.18
C GLU A 72 4.90 5.04 2.57
N VAL A 73 4.73 4.19 3.58
CA VAL A 73 5.76 3.21 3.99
C VAL A 73 6.10 2.24 2.85
N ALA A 74 5.09 1.74 2.12
CA ALA A 74 5.31 0.87 0.97
C ALA A 74 6.04 1.61 -0.18
N THR A 75 5.73 2.89 -0.39
CA THR A 75 6.38 3.73 -1.41
C THR A 75 7.85 3.96 -1.08
N GLU A 76 8.16 4.26 0.18
CA GLU A 76 9.53 4.43 0.65
C GLU A 76 10.35 3.13 0.52
N ASN A 77 9.74 1.98 0.85
CA ASN A 77 10.37 0.67 0.68
C ASN A 77 10.67 0.38 -0.80
N LYS A 78 9.70 0.58 -1.70
CA LYS A 78 9.89 0.42 -3.15
C LYS A 78 11.03 1.28 -3.67
N ASN A 79 11.08 2.55 -3.27
CA ASN A 79 12.11 3.49 -3.68
C ASN A 79 13.50 3.09 -3.15
N SER A 80 13.56 2.57 -1.93
CA SER A 80 14.81 2.08 -1.32
C SER A 80 15.35 0.86 -2.06
N ILE A 81 14.48 -0.10 -2.40
CA ILE A 81 14.84 -1.27 -3.23
C ILE A 81 15.34 -0.82 -4.61
N ALA A 82 14.64 0.11 -5.25
CA ALA A 82 15.05 0.63 -6.56
C ALA A 82 16.44 1.28 -6.52
N ARG A 83 16.75 2.05 -5.47
CA ARG A 83 18.08 2.65 -5.27
C ARG A 83 19.16 1.58 -5.07
N ILE A 84 18.90 0.58 -4.24
CA ILE A 84 19.84 -0.53 -4.02
C ILE A 84 20.13 -1.26 -5.34
N ASN A 85 19.09 -1.56 -6.12
CA ASN A 85 19.25 -2.24 -7.41
C ASN A 85 20.08 -1.41 -8.40
N SER A 86 19.89 -0.07 -8.45
CA SER A 86 20.72 0.82 -9.28
C SER A 86 22.19 0.72 -8.90
N LEU A 87 22.50 0.83 -7.60
CA LEU A 87 23.88 0.75 -7.09
C LEU A 87 24.55 -0.59 -7.41
N VAL A 88 23.83 -1.71 -7.24
CA VAL A 88 24.36 -3.05 -7.57
C VAL A 88 24.65 -3.18 -9.07
N SER A 89 23.75 -2.65 -9.91
CA SER A 89 23.92 -2.71 -11.37
C SER A 89 25.10 -1.88 -11.90
N GLU A 90 25.42 -0.75 -11.26
CA GLU A 90 26.57 0.09 -11.59
C GLU A 90 27.92 -0.57 -11.23
N THR A 91 27.95 -1.43 -10.20
CA THR A 91 29.17 -2.12 -9.76
C THR A 91 29.50 -3.40 -10.52
N SER A 92 28.62 -3.83 -11.44
CA SER A 92 28.77 -5.10 -12.19
C SER A 92 29.38 -4.93 -13.60
N THR A 93 29.92 -3.76 -13.92
CA THR A 93 30.67 -3.43 -15.15
C THR A 93 32.11 -3.09 -14.83
#